data_AF-A0A7K2L0C1-F1
#
_entry.id   AF-A0A7K2L0C1-F1
#
_cell.length_a   1.000
_cell.length_b   1.000
_cell.length_c   1.000
_cell.angle_alpha   90.00
_cell.angle_beta   90.00
_cell.angle_gamma   90.00
#
_symmetry.space_group_name_H-M   'P 1'
#
loop_
_entity.id
_entity.type
_entity.pdbx_description
1 polymer ?
#
loop_
_entity_poly.entity_id
_entity_poly.type
_entity_poly.pdbx_seq_one_letter_code
_entity_poly.pdbx_strand_id
1 'polypeptide(L)' 'MSGTLPVYRWRLAPEGLATFRQLREIGLRPGGQPVVAQLERPRRRRGPLVAYLYRVDRAKPVRP' A
#
# COMPACT_ATOMS: atom_id res chain seq x y z
N MET A 1 3.32 9.47 19.26
CA MET A 1 2.48 10.16 18.25
C MET A 1 1.43 9.18 17.75
N SER A 2 0.18 9.34 18.15
CA SER A 2 -0.93 8.54 17.61
C SER A 2 -1.30 9.11 16.24
N GLY A 3 -0.53 8.72 15.22
CA GLY A 3 -0.73 9.19 13.85
C GLY A 3 -1.69 8.27 13.13
N THR A 4 -2.92 8.73 12.85
CA THR A 4 -3.83 8.02 11.95
C THR A 4 -3.16 7.90 10.58
N LEU A 5 -3.10 6.68 10.04
CA LEU A 5 -2.59 6.45 8.69
C LEU A 5 -3.51 7.12 7.66
N PRO A 6 -2.97 7.86 6.67
CA PRO A 6 -3.75 8.38 5.56
C PRO A 6 -4.54 7.28 4.86
N VAL A 7 -5.76 7.58 4.44
CA VAL A 7 -6.62 6.68 3.67
C VAL A 7 -6.91 7.32 2.31
N TYR A 8 -6.51 6.65 1.24
CA TYR A 8 -6.76 7.09 -0.13
C TYR A 8 -7.89 6.28 -0.74
N ARG A 9 -8.71 6.91 -1.59
CA ARG A 9 -9.67 6.18 -2.42
C ARG A 9 -8.96 5.43 -3.55
N TRP A 10 -9.62 4.42 -4.07
CA TRP A 10 -9.17 3.63 -5.21
C TRP A 10 -8.63 4.51 -6.34
N ARG A 11 -7.39 4.24 -6.78
CA ARG A 11 -6.64 4.98 -7.81
C ARG A 11 -6.27 6.44 -7.47
N LEU A 12 -6.43 6.88 -6.21
CA LEU A 12 -6.05 8.22 -5.76
C LEU A 12 -4.88 8.21 -4.75
N ALA A 13 -4.11 7.11 -4.68
CA ALA A 13 -2.88 7.11 -3.91
C ALA A 13 -1.80 7.95 -4.63
N PRO A 14 -0.99 8.73 -3.90
CA PRO A 14 0.11 9.46 -4.50
C PRO A 14 1.16 8.51 -5.08
N GLU A 15 1.95 9.02 -6.01
CA GLU A 15 3.11 8.31 -6.54
C GLU A 15 4.12 7.95 -5.45
N GLY A 16 4.94 6.94 -5.73
CA GLY A 16 5.92 6.41 -4.76
C GLY A 16 5.31 5.50 -3.68
N LEU A 17 3.98 5.30 -3.68
CA LEU A 17 3.30 4.31 -2.86
C LEU A 17 2.81 3.12 -3.69
N ALA A 18 2.98 1.92 -3.16
CA ALA A 18 2.54 0.70 -3.80
C ALA A 18 1.93 -0.28 -2.78
N THR A 19 0.94 -1.03 -3.23
CA THR A 19 0.43 -2.18 -2.48
C THR A 19 1.46 -3.30 -2.47
N PHE A 20 1.32 -4.24 -1.52
CA PHE A 20 2.19 -5.43 -1.46
C PHE A 20 2.24 -6.19 -2.79
N ARG A 21 1.08 -6.37 -3.44
CA ARG A 21 0.98 -7.05 -4.74
C ARG A 21 1.73 -6.29 -5.84
N GLN A 22 1.53 -4.97 -5.91
CA GLN A 22 2.23 -4.13 -6.89
C GLN A 22 3.75 -4.16 -6.69
N LEU A 23 4.24 -4.18 -5.44
CA LEU A 23 5.67 -4.36 -5.17
C LEU A 23 6.17 -5.71 -5.71
N ARG A 24 5.43 -6.81 -5.48
CA ARG A 24 5.84 -8.13 -5.97
C ARG A 24 5.83 -8.23 -7.50
N GLU A 25 4.90 -7.56 -8.17
CA GLU A 25 4.83 -7.49 -9.63
C GLU A 25 6.10 -6.86 -10.23
N ILE A 26 6.75 -5.95 -9.50
CA ILE A 26 8.02 -5.31 -9.91
C ILE A 26 9.26 -5.89 -9.21
N GLY A 27 9.16 -7.11 -8.66
CA GLY A 27 10.30 -7.80 -8.02
C GLY A 27 10.73 -7.24 -6.67
N LEU A 28 9.87 -6.46 -6.01
CA LEU A 28 10.13 -5.83 -4.72
C LEU A 28 9.28 -6.44 -3.59
N ARG A 29 9.72 -6.19 -2.35
CA ARG A 29 9.01 -6.49 -1.10
C ARG A 29 9.12 -5.30 -0.14
N PRO A 30 8.20 -5.14 0.83
CA PRO A 30 8.23 -3.99 1.74
C PRO A 30 9.53 -3.82 2.54
N GLY A 31 10.33 -4.88 2.70
CA GLY A 31 11.65 -4.78 3.31
C GLY A 31 11.66 -4.53 4.82
N GLY A 32 10.54 -4.79 5.50
CA GLY A 32 10.35 -4.56 6.94
C GLY A 32 9.77 -3.20 7.29
N GLN A 33 9.46 -2.36 6.31
CA GLN A 33 8.87 -1.05 6.56
C GLN A 33 7.42 -1.18 7.10
N PRO A 34 6.98 -0.28 7.99
CA PRO A 34 5.59 -0.23 8.43
C PRO A 34 4.66 0.19 7.28
N VAL A 35 3.37 -0.07 7.44
CA VAL A 35 2.34 0.49 6.56
C VAL A 35 2.35 2.01 6.68
N VAL A 36 2.32 2.71 5.54
CA VAL A 36 2.33 4.18 5.53
C VAL A 36 0.99 4.79 5.13
N ALA A 37 0.10 4.03 4.50
CA ALA A 37 -1.26 4.45 4.17
C ALA A 37 -2.18 3.25 3.87
N GLN A 38 -3.49 3.49 3.82
CA GLN A 38 -4.49 2.55 3.35
C GLN A 38 -5.07 3.01 2.01
N LEU A 39 -5.47 2.06 1.18
CA LEU A 39 -6.19 2.28 -0.07
C LEU A 39 -7.55 1.58 0.03
N GLU A 40 -8.62 2.34 -0.11
CA GLU A 40 -9.97 1.83 -0.03
C GLU A 40 -10.65 1.83 -1.40
N ARG A 41 -11.17 0.66 -1.80
CA ARG A 41 -12.08 0.51 -2.93
C ARG A 41 -13.50 0.32 -2.42
N PRO A 42 -14.38 1.32 -2.58
CA PRO A 42 -15.78 1.21 -2.20
C PRO A 42 -16.47 0.04 -2.92
N ARG A 43 -17.40 -0.60 -2.23
CA ARG A 43 -18.25 -1.65 -2.78
C ARG A 43 -19.72 -1.34 -2.49
N ARG A 44 -20.61 -1.68 -3.42
CA ARG A 44 -22.06 -1.53 -3.21
C ARG A 44 -22.52 -2.55 -2.17
N ARG A 45 -23.21 -2.11 -1.11
CA ARG A 45 -23.81 -2.94 -0.04
C ARG A 45 -22.82 -3.82 0.75
N ARG A 46 -21.52 -3.51 0.73
CA ARG A 46 -20.47 -4.20 1.52
C ARG A 46 -19.41 -3.18 1.96
N GLY A 47 -18.65 -3.50 3.01
CA GLY A 47 -17.49 -2.68 3.40
C GLY A 47 -16.44 -2.55 2.27
N PRO A 48 -15.60 -1.51 2.27
CA PRO A 48 -14.58 -1.32 1.23
C PRO A 48 -13.59 -2.50 1.20
N LEU A 49 -12.96 -2.70 0.04
CA LEU A 49 -11.73 -3.49 0.00
C LEU A 49 -10.58 -2.59 0.44
N VAL A 50 -9.82 -3.04 1.42
CA VAL A 50 -8.66 -2.32 1.94
C VAL A 50 -7.38 -2.96 1.38
N ALA A 51 -6.45 -2.13 0.91
CA ALA A 51 -5.08 -2.54 0.65
C ALA A 51 -4.12 -1.63 1.41
N TYR A 52 -3.03 -2.21 1.92
CA TYR A 52 -1.99 -1.45 2.60
C TYR A 52 -0.94 -0.96 1.62
N LEU A 53 -0.56 0.31 1.79
CA LEU A 53 0.43 0.98 0.97
C LEU A 53 1.77 1.06 1.71
N TYR A 54 2.82 0.85 0.94
CA TYR A 54 4.21 0.87 1.34
C TYR A 54 4.98 1.81 0.42
N ARG A 55 6.09 2.35 0.91
CA ARG A 55 6.95 3.21 0.09
C ARG A 55 7.79 2.36 -0.87
N VAL A 56 7.77 2.72 -2.15
CA VAL A 56 8.55 2.04 -3.20
C VAL A 56 10.05 2.30 -3.01
N ASP A 57 10.45 3.52 -2.64
CA ASP A 57 11.86 3.90 -2.44
C ASP A 57 12.55 3.15 -1.29
N ARG A 58 11.77 2.61 -0.35
CA ARG A 58 12.26 1.81 0.78
C ARG A 58 12.07 0.31 0.61
N ALA A 59 11.44 -0.10 -0.49
CA ALA A 59 11.24 -1.50 -0.79
C ALA A 59 12.59 -2.15 -1.15
N LYS A 60 12.68 -3.45 -0.91
CA LYS A 60 13.89 -4.24 -1.16
C LYS A 60 13.59 -5.28 -2.24
N PRO A 61 14.60 -5.76 -2.99
CA PRO A 61 14.40 -6.91 -3.87
C PRO A 61 13.81 -8.11 -3.11
N VAL A 62 12.95 -8.85 -3.79
CA VAL A 62 12.52 -10.19 -3.34
C VAL A 62 13.76 -11.07 -3.27
N ARG A 63 13.87 -11.88 -2.21
CA ARG A 63 14.99 -12.83 -2.09
C ARG A 63 14.77 -13.94 -3.12
N PRO A 64 15.81 -14.35 -3.87
CA PRO A 64 15.76 -15.54 -4.73
C PRO A 64 15.27 -16.77 -3.96
#